data_AF-A0A954V2C8-F1
#
_entry.id   AF-A0A954V2C8-F1
#
_cell.length_a   1.000
_cell.length_b   1.000
_cell.length_c   1.000
_cell.angle_alpha   90.00
_cell.angle_beta   90.00
_cell.angle_gamma   90.00
#
_symmetry.space_group_name_H-M   'P 1'
#
loop_
_entity.id
_entity.type
_entity.pdbx_description
1 polymer ?
#
loop_
_entity_poly.entity_id
_entity_poly.type
_entity_poly.pdbx_seq_one_letter_code
_entity_poly.pdbx_strand_id
1 'polypeptide(L)'
;VLRENIKLTNLALKERIGIEANGFRTPGGFAAGLSGREDIQQLILELGFDWVSCRYPAHAAMEDLHETEAPPSQTAYDNILAAQSEAQPFLYPTGLLEIPMSPVSDIGAFRTGRWKLEYFLQAIRSSVQ
;
A
#
# COMPACT_ATOMS: atom_id res chain seq x y z
N VAL A 1 -22.06 -8.00 0.98
CA VAL A 1 -21.68 -6.58 0.79
C VAL A 1 -20.37 -6.43 0.01
N LEU A 2 -19.23 -6.97 0.48
CA LEU A 2 -17.93 -6.84 -0.22
C LEU A 2 -17.97 -7.27 -1.70
N ARG A 3 -18.38 -8.52 -1.96
CA ARG A 3 -18.47 -9.08 -3.32
C ARG A 3 -19.26 -8.18 -4.27
N GLU A 4 -20.40 -7.69 -3.82
CA GLU A 4 -21.30 -6.88 -4.64
C GLU A 4 -20.69 -5.51 -4.95
N ASN A 5 -20.11 -4.84 -3.96
CA ASN A 5 -19.45 -3.55 -4.17
C ASN A 5 -18.29 -3.66 -5.17
N ILE A 6 -17.51 -4.74 -5.10
CA ILE A 6 -16.39 -4.96 -6.03
C ILE A 6 -16.91 -5.23 -7.44
N LYS A 7 -17.91 -6.11 -7.60
CA LYS A 7 -18.55 -6.38 -8.90
C LYS A 7 -19.14 -5.12 -9.52
N LEU A 8 -19.89 -4.34 -8.75
CA LEU A 8 -20.52 -3.11 -9.22
C LEU A 8 -19.48 -2.08 -9.65
N THR A 9 -18.36 -1.98 -8.92
CA THR A 9 -17.26 -1.07 -9.29
C THR A 9 -16.61 -1.48 -10.60
N ASN A 10 -16.30 -2.77 -10.80
CA ASN A 10 -15.74 -3.26 -12.06
C ASN A 10 -16.68 -3.01 -13.24
N LEU A 11 -17.99 -3.27 -13.05
CA LEU A 11 -18.99 -2.96 -14.07
C LEU A 11 -19.02 -1.47 -14.38
N ALA A 12 -19.01 -0.61 -13.37
CA ALA A 12 -19.02 0.84 -13.56
C ALA A 12 -17.76 1.36 -14.26
N LEU A 13 -16.58 0.83 -13.95
CA LEU A 13 -15.34 1.19 -14.64
C LEU A 13 -15.38 0.82 -16.13
N LYS A 14 -15.86 -0.39 -16.44
CA LYS A 14 -16.01 -0.85 -17.83
C LYS A 14 -17.02 -0.02 -18.60
N GLU A 15 -18.22 0.16 -18.07
CA GLU A 15 -19.31 0.86 -18.76
C GLU A 15 -19.05 2.36 -18.92
N ARG A 16 -18.43 3.02 -17.93
CA ARG A 16 -18.28 4.49 -17.94
C ARG A 16 -17.01 4.96 -18.62
N ILE A 17 -15.92 4.20 -18.51
CA ILE A 17 -14.60 4.64 -19.00
C ILE A 17 -13.85 3.55 -19.77
N GLY A 18 -14.46 2.40 -20.05
CA GLY A 18 -13.87 1.34 -20.87
C GLY A 18 -12.70 0.61 -20.22
N ILE A 19 -12.56 0.67 -18.89
CA ILE A 19 -11.44 0.06 -18.16
C ILE A 19 -11.89 -1.24 -17.48
N GLU A 20 -11.14 -2.31 -17.74
CA GLU A 20 -11.20 -3.54 -16.94
C GLU A 20 -10.06 -3.50 -15.91
N ALA A 21 -10.41 -3.64 -14.63
CA ALA A 21 -9.43 -3.61 -13.57
C ALA A 21 -8.55 -4.87 -13.60
N ASN A 22 -7.23 -4.68 -13.74
CA ASN A 22 -6.27 -5.78 -13.79
C ASN A 22 -5.74 -6.18 -12.41
N GLY A 23 -6.25 -5.63 -11.32
CA GLY A 23 -5.80 -5.90 -9.96
C GLY A 23 -6.67 -5.19 -8.93
N PHE A 24 -6.56 -5.61 -7.67
CA PHE A 24 -7.42 -5.10 -6.60
C PHE A 24 -6.63 -4.41 -5.48
N ARG A 25 -6.93 -3.13 -5.23
CA ARG A 25 -6.36 -2.34 -4.13
C ARG A 25 -7.41 -2.17 -3.05
N THR A 26 -7.10 -2.55 -1.81
CA THR A 26 -8.02 -2.30 -0.68
C THR A 26 -8.14 -0.80 -0.37
N PRO A 27 -9.23 -0.35 0.29
CA PRO A 27 -9.40 1.06 0.65
C PRO A 27 -8.32 1.63 1.60
N GLY A 28 -7.53 0.77 2.25
CA GLY A 28 -6.44 1.15 3.14
C GLY A 28 -5.27 0.16 3.06
N GLY A 29 -4.18 0.47 3.77
CA GLY A 29 -3.04 -0.42 3.97
C GLY A 29 -3.16 -1.19 5.28
N PHE A 30 -2.94 -2.50 5.22
CA PHE A 30 -3.01 -3.37 6.40
C PHE A 30 -1.64 -3.98 6.67
N ALA A 31 -1.20 -3.94 7.93
CA ALA A 31 0.11 -4.48 8.33
C ALA A 31 0.29 -5.96 7.95
N ALA A 32 -0.77 -6.77 8.12
CA ALA A 32 -0.77 -8.19 7.79
C ALA A 32 -1.29 -8.50 6.37
N GLY A 33 -1.74 -7.49 5.61
CA GLY A 33 -2.45 -7.71 4.35
C GLY A 33 -3.69 -8.58 4.57
N LEU A 34 -3.80 -9.65 3.78
CA LEU A 34 -4.86 -10.66 3.89
C LEU A 34 -4.42 -11.96 4.59
N SER A 35 -3.28 -11.98 5.30
CA SER A 35 -2.86 -13.18 6.04
C SER A 35 -3.91 -13.59 7.08
N GLY A 36 -4.29 -14.88 7.09
CA GLY A 36 -5.35 -15.41 7.95
C GLY A 36 -6.78 -15.04 7.50
N ARG A 37 -6.93 -14.49 6.29
CA ARG A 37 -8.21 -14.17 5.64
C ARG A 37 -8.32 -14.87 4.30
N GLU A 38 -8.13 -16.18 4.30
CA GLU A 38 -8.28 -17.05 3.13
C GLU A 38 -9.67 -16.90 2.49
N ASP A 39 -10.70 -16.61 3.30
CA ASP A 39 -12.06 -16.29 2.85
C ASP A 39 -12.10 -15.07 1.92
N ILE A 40 -11.34 -14.02 2.25
CA ILE A 40 -11.22 -12.83 1.39
C ILE A 40 -10.32 -13.12 0.20
N GLN A 41 -9.21 -13.84 0.39
CA GLN A 41 -8.31 -14.18 -0.71
C GLN A 41 -9.06 -14.94 -1.81
N GLN A 42 -9.86 -15.95 -1.43
CA GLN A 42 -10.70 -16.71 -2.37
C GLN A 42 -11.79 -15.84 -3.01
N LEU A 43 -12.45 -14.98 -2.24
CA LEU A 43 -13.43 -14.04 -2.79
C LEU A 43 -12.81 -13.16 -3.89
N ILE A 44 -11.58 -12.69 -3.71
CA ILE A 44 -10.89 -11.86 -4.70
C ILE A 44 -10.54 -12.66 -5.96
N LEU A 45 -10.01 -13.88 -5.81
CA LEU A 45 -9.74 -14.80 -6.93
C LEU A 45 -11.01 -15.12 -7.72
N GLU A 46 -12.12 -15.44 -7.04
CA GLU A 46 -13.41 -15.71 -7.68
C GLU A 46 -14.01 -14.50 -8.42
N LEU A 47 -13.57 -13.29 -8.08
CA LEU A 47 -13.94 -12.06 -8.78
C LEU A 47 -13.05 -11.77 -9.99
N GLY A 48 -12.08 -12.64 -10.29
CA GLY A 48 -11.22 -12.57 -11.46
C GLY A 48 -9.95 -11.74 -11.27
N PHE A 49 -9.54 -11.48 -10.03
CA PHE A 49 -8.28 -10.79 -9.75
C PHE A 49 -7.20 -11.79 -9.33
N ASP A 50 -6.09 -11.80 -10.05
CA ASP A 50 -4.96 -12.67 -9.75
C ASP A 50 -3.97 -12.04 -8.75
N TRP A 51 -4.09 -10.72 -8.51
CA TRP A 51 -3.26 -10.01 -7.54
C TRP A 51 -4.00 -8.89 -6.80
N VAL A 52 -3.49 -8.60 -5.61
CA VAL A 52 -3.94 -7.53 -4.72
C VAL A 52 -2.80 -6.63 -4.27
N SER A 53 -3.14 -5.43 -3.85
CA SER A 53 -2.28 -4.59 -3.02
C SER A 53 -3.04 -4.22 -1.74
N CYS A 54 -2.73 -4.89 -0.65
CA CYS A 54 -3.33 -4.76 0.68
C CYS A 54 -2.24 -4.62 1.76
N ARG A 55 -1.14 -5.33 1.55
CA ARG A 55 0.18 -5.22 2.17
C ARG A 55 0.61 -3.79 2.47
N TYR A 56 0.63 -3.28 3.70
CA TYR A 56 1.43 -2.07 4.00
C TYR A 56 2.31 -2.31 5.23
N PRO A 57 3.61 -2.62 5.04
CA PRO A 57 4.53 -2.86 6.15
C PRO A 57 4.57 -1.65 7.08
N ALA A 58 4.51 -1.94 8.38
CA ALA A 58 4.63 -0.92 9.40
C ALA A 58 6.05 -0.34 9.37
N HIS A 59 6.14 0.98 9.44
CA HIS A 59 7.38 1.70 9.63
C HIS A 59 7.13 2.75 10.70
N ALA A 60 8.09 2.88 11.61
CA ALA A 60 8.08 3.96 12.58
C ALA A 60 8.36 5.30 11.88
N ALA A 61 8.00 6.38 12.56
CA ALA A 61 8.39 7.77 12.28
C ALA A 61 7.51 8.60 11.34
N MET A 62 6.24 8.72 11.73
CA MET A 62 5.42 9.85 11.29
C MET A 62 5.46 10.96 12.36
N GLU A 63 6.65 11.48 12.65
CA GLU A 63 6.78 12.67 13.49
C GLU A 63 6.16 13.86 12.77
N ASP A 64 5.27 14.61 13.43
CA ASP A 64 4.75 15.87 12.89
C ASP A 64 5.86 16.92 12.97
N LEU A 65 6.46 17.23 11.82
CA LEU A 65 7.56 18.18 11.68
C LEU A 65 7.06 19.56 11.25
N HIS A 66 5.78 19.88 11.49
CA HIS A 66 5.23 21.19 11.14
C HIS A 66 6.09 22.32 11.70
N GLU A 67 6.54 23.22 10.83
CA GLU A 67 7.28 24.44 11.19
C GLU A 67 8.59 24.19 11.96
N THR A 68 9.06 22.94 12.08
CA THR A 68 10.28 22.66 12.85
C THR A 68 11.56 22.90 12.05
N GLU A 69 11.45 23.13 10.73
CA GLU A 69 12.53 23.12 9.73
C GLU A 69 13.41 21.86 9.73
N ALA A 70 13.27 20.98 10.73
CA ALA A 70 14.09 19.82 10.95
C ALA A 70 13.74 18.70 9.96
N PRO A 71 14.74 17.94 9.48
CA PRO A 71 14.49 16.73 8.72
C PRO A 71 13.95 15.61 9.62
N PRO A 72 13.29 14.59 9.04
CA PRO A 72 13.05 13.33 9.74
C PRO A 72 14.35 12.76 10.30
N SER A 73 14.26 12.13 11.47
CA SER A 73 15.43 11.49 12.10
C SER A 73 16.02 10.41 11.18
N GLN A 74 17.31 10.11 11.33
CA GLN A 74 17.92 9.00 10.57
C GLN A 74 17.22 7.67 10.84
N THR A 75 16.80 7.44 12.10
CA THR A 75 15.98 6.29 12.49
C THR A 75 14.68 6.20 11.68
N ALA A 76 14.04 7.32 11.35
CA ALA A 76 12.86 7.36 10.49
C ALA A 76 13.16 6.78 9.11
N TYR A 77 14.23 7.28 8.48
CA TYR A 77 14.67 6.81 7.17
C TYR A 77 15.03 5.33 7.21
N ASP A 78 15.81 4.89 8.19
CA ASP A 78 16.24 3.48 8.32
C ASP A 78 15.03 2.54 8.48
N ASN A 79 14.01 2.94 9.24
CA ASN A 79 12.77 2.17 9.39
C ASN A 79 11.97 2.08 8.09
N ILE A 80 11.90 3.18 7.32
CA ILE A 80 11.25 3.19 6.01
C ILE A 80 11.97 2.24 5.04
N LEU A 81 13.30 2.26 5.03
CA LEU A 81 14.11 1.37 4.19
C LEU A 81 13.94 -0.09 4.58
N ALA A 82 13.92 -0.40 5.89
CA ALA A 82 13.62 -1.73 6.37
C ALA A 82 12.22 -2.19 5.92
N ALA A 83 11.20 -1.36 6.10
CA ALA A 83 9.84 -1.67 5.68
C ALA A 83 9.71 -1.82 4.15
N GLN A 84 10.46 -1.04 3.36
CA GLN A 84 10.52 -1.17 1.91
C GLN A 84 11.14 -2.51 1.50
N SER A 85 12.16 -3.00 2.22
CA SER A 85 12.74 -4.32 1.96
C SER A 85 11.75 -5.46 2.22
N GLU A 86 10.78 -5.27 3.13
CA GLU A 86 9.69 -6.21 3.38
C GLU A 86 8.51 -6.07 2.39
N ALA A 87 8.45 -4.98 1.63
CA ALA A 87 7.38 -4.69 0.68
C ALA A 87 7.57 -5.42 -0.67
N GLN A 88 8.09 -6.65 -0.65
CA GLN A 88 8.30 -7.44 -1.87
C GLN A 88 7.07 -8.29 -2.21
N PRO A 89 6.77 -8.51 -3.51
CA PRO A 89 5.67 -9.37 -3.91
C PRO A 89 5.80 -10.80 -3.39
N PHE A 90 4.68 -11.41 -2.98
CA PHE A 90 4.65 -12.80 -2.55
C PHE A 90 3.30 -13.45 -2.82
N LEU A 91 3.27 -14.78 -2.91
CA LEU A 91 2.04 -15.55 -3.08
C LEU A 91 1.47 -15.95 -1.72
N TYR A 92 0.17 -15.72 -1.54
CA TYR A 92 -0.57 -16.40 -0.47
C TYR A 92 -0.71 -17.90 -0.76
N PRO A 93 -0.94 -18.75 0.25
CA PRO A 93 -1.16 -20.19 0.04
C PRO A 93 -2.32 -20.52 -0.91
N THR A 94 -3.28 -19.60 -1.06
CA THR A 94 -4.42 -19.71 -1.98
C THR A 94 -4.06 -19.46 -3.45
N GLY A 95 -2.84 -18.99 -3.74
CA GLY A 95 -2.38 -18.62 -5.08
C GLY A 95 -2.59 -17.14 -5.44
N LEU A 96 -3.26 -16.36 -4.59
CA LEU A 96 -3.41 -14.92 -4.79
C LEU A 96 -2.05 -14.21 -4.59
N LEU A 97 -1.65 -13.38 -5.56
CA LEU A 97 -0.43 -12.58 -5.46
C LEU A 97 -0.67 -11.30 -4.65
N GLU A 98 0.12 -11.07 -3.61
CA GLU A 98 0.20 -9.79 -2.91
C GLU A 98 1.34 -8.97 -3.51
N ILE A 99 1.03 -7.73 -3.89
CA ILE A 99 1.99 -6.69 -4.23
C ILE A 99 1.87 -5.61 -3.14
N PRO A 100 2.70 -5.67 -2.09
CA PRO A 100 2.62 -4.69 -1.02
C PRO A 100 2.79 -3.25 -1.51
N MET A 101 2.13 -2.32 -0.84
CA MET A 101 2.37 -0.89 -0.97
C MET A 101 3.79 -0.56 -0.54
N SER A 102 4.40 0.37 -1.28
CA SER A 102 5.71 0.94 -0.97
C SER A 102 5.59 1.97 0.17
N PRO A 103 6.31 1.80 1.29
CA PRO A 103 6.53 2.86 2.26
C PRO A 103 7.67 3.81 1.83
N VAL A 104 7.67 5.08 2.25
CA VAL A 104 6.58 5.80 2.92
C VAL A 104 5.58 6.32 1.88
N SER A 105 4.28 6.34 2.20
CA SER A 105 3.27 6.97 1.34
C SER A 105 3.27 8.50 1.48
N ASP A 106 2.76 9.18 0.47
CA ASP A 106 2.52 10.63 0.49
C ASP A 106 1.54 11.05 1.61
N ILE A 107 0.50 10.25 1.88
CA ILE A 107 -0.40 10.42 3.02
C ILE A 107 0.40 10.40 4.31
N GLY A 108 1.26 9.41 4.46
CA GLY A 108 2.14 9.35 5.61
C GLY A 108 2.98 10.63 5.69
N ALA A 109 3.85 10.86 4.71
CA ALA A 109 4.85 11.91 4.75
C ALA A 109 4.23 13.30 4.90
N PHE A 110 3.20 13.63 4.12
CA PHE A 110 2.67 15.00 4.05
C PHE A 110 1.48 15.25 4.97
N ARG A 111 0.56 14.29 5.13
CA ARG A 111 -0.63 14.52 5.96
C ARG A 111 -0.37 14.30 7.44
N THR A 112 0.34 13.22 7.77
CA THR A 112 0.65 12.89 9.17
C THR A 112 1.97 13.49 9.60
N GLY A 113 3.04 13.30 8.81
CA GLY A 113 4.37 13.80 9.16
C GLY A 113 4.59 15.28 8.87
N ARG A 114 3.76 15.89 8.00
CA ARG A 114 3.95 17.25 7.48
C ARG A 114 5.37 17.53 6.96
N TRP A 115 5.97 16.52 6.34
CA TRP A 115 7.31 16.60 5.77
C TRP A 115 7.35 17.62 4.64
N LYS A 116 8.52 18.22 4.44
CA LYS A 116 8.82 18.96 3.22
C LYS A 116 9.04 17.99 2.06
N LEU A 117 8.85 18.49 0.83
CA LEU A 117 9.01 17.69 -0.38
C LEU A 117 10.42 17.07 -0.48
N GLU A 118 11.47 17.82 -0.13
CA GLU A 118 12.85 17.34 -0.17
C GLU A 118 13.08 16.12 0.72
N TYR A 119 12.42 16.05 1.88
CA TYR A 119 12.55 14.94 2.83
C TYR A 119 11.87 13.68 2.31
N PHE A 120 10.71 13.83 1.67
CA PHE A 120 10.04 12.74 0.98
C PHE A 120 10.86 12.22 -0.20
N LEU A 121 11.40 13.12 -1.04
CA LEU A 121 12.25 12.73 -2.18
C LEU A 121 13.51 12.00 -1.74
N GLN A 122 14.11 12.39 -0.61
CA GLN A 122 15.23 11.65 -0.02
C GLN A 122 14.83 10.22 0.33
N ALA A 123 13.69 10.01 1.00
CA ALA A 123 13.20 8.66 1.32
C ALA A 123 13.03 7.81 0.04
N ILE A 124 12.35 8.35 -0.97
CA ILE A 124 12.09 7.63 -2.24
C ILE A 124 13.39 7.27 -2.96
N ARG A 125 14.36 8.19 -3.03
CA ARG A 125 15.65 7.93 -3.67
C ARG A 125 16.47 6.87 -2.95
N SER A 126 16.41 6.83 -1.63
CA SER A 126 17.10 5.81 -0.84
C SER A 126 16.44 4.43 -0.98
N SER A 127 15.12 4.38 -1.18
CA SER A 127 14.34 3.14 -1.35
C SER A 127 14.58 2.38 -2.66
N VAL A 128 15.31 2.98 -3.62
CA VAL A 128 15.57 2.40 -4.96
C VAL A 128 17.04 2.10 -5.24
N GLN A 129 17.92 2.30 -4.26
CA GLN A 129 19.35 1.96 -4.33
C GLN A 129 19.58 0.51 -3.93
#